data_AF-A0A147F2W8-F1
#
_entry.id   AF-A0A147F2W8-F1
#
_cell.length_a   1.000
_cell.length_b   1.000
_cell.length_c   1.000
_cell.angle_alpha   90.00
_cell.angle_beta   90.00
_cell.angle_gamma   90.00
#
_symmetry.space_group_name_H-M   'P 1'
#
loop_
_entity.id
_entity.type
_entity.pdbx_description
1 polymer ?
#
loop_
_entity_poly.entity_id
_entity_poly.type
_entity_poly.pdbx_seq_one_letter_code
_entity_poly.pdbx_strand_id
1 'polypeptide(L)'
;LVAHLRSGEISEWSSARVSVWSDRPWNNEGAQLPLVHHAAVELSATFTDAGALSWWLGDVAESDDVHVTAVDWRLSADTRARVERDVAADAVRVAVERASAYADALGLASVTAVEIADAGLLASRPDQPMPLAARAMAADSGPSFSLQPPEIVVSSTVEGRFRAE
;
A
#
# COMPACT_ATOMS: atom_id res chain seq x y z
N LEU A 1 10.94 17.91 -9.69
CA LEU A 1 10.26 16.70 -10.21
C LEU A 1 10.58 16.39 -11.69
N VAL A 2 10.38 17.31 -12.64
CA VAL A 2 10.69 17.04 -14.09
C VAL A 2 12.15 16.64 -14.34
N ALA A 3 13.11 17.26 -13.63
CA ALA A 3 14.52 16.88 -13.71
C ALA A 3 14.75 15.44 -13.22
N HIS A 4 14.18 15.07 -12.07
CA HIS A 4 14.27 13.71 -11.50
C HIS A 4 13.56 12.64 -12.36
N LEU A 5 12.48 13.01 -13.06
CA LEU A 5 11.86 12.12 -14.06
C LEU A 5 12.81 11.84 -15.22
N ARG A 6 13.59 12.85 -15.66
CA ARG A 6 14.57 12.67 -16.75
C ARG A 6 15.81 11.90 -16.30
N SER A 7 16.20 11.98 -15.03
CA SER A 7 17.29 11.18 -14.47
C SER A 7 16.88 9.74 -14.13
N GLY A 8 15.58 9.44 -14.12
CA GLY A 8 15.04 8.12 -13.82
C GLY A 8 14.88 7.82 -12.33
N GLU A 9 15.07 8.82 -11.47
CA GLU A 9 14.85 8.70 -10.02
C GLU A 9 13.36 8.62 -9.66
N ILE A 10 12.52 9.21 -10.53
CA ILE A 10 11.06 9.18 -10.44
C ILE A 10 10.52 8.39 -11.62
N SER A 11 9.64 7.42 -11.36
CA SER A 11 8.93 6.67 -12.40
C SER A 11 7.70 7.42 -12.92
N GLU A 12 7.00 8.11 -12.04
CA GLU A 12 5.80 8.88 -12.37
C GLU A 12 5.61 10.05 -11.41
N TRP A 13 5.01 11.13 -11.90
CA TRP A 13 4.50 12.20 -11.06
C TRP A 13 3.18 12.72 -11.63
N SER A 14 2.34 13.27 -10.75
CA SER A 14 1.06 13.87 -11.08
C SER A 14 0.85 15.12 -10.24
N SER A 15 0.08 16.08 -10.77
CA SER A 15 -0.38 17.25 -10.02
C SER A 15 -1.90 17.20 -9.86
N ALA A 16 -2.38 17.49 -8.65
CA ALA A 16 -3.80 17.70 -8.40
C ALA A 16 -4.25 19.09 -8.86
N ARG A 17 -5.51 19.46 -8.54
CA ARG A 17 -6.03 20.80 -8.81
C ARG A 17 -5.33 21.85 -7.96
N VAL A 18 -5.11 23.02 -8.56
CA VAL A 18 -4.72 24.24 -7.84
C VAL A 18 -5.93 24.75 -7.05
N SER A 19 -5.72 25.04 -5.78
CA SER A 19 -6.71 25.68 -4.90
C SER A 19 -6.27 27.11 -4.60
N VAL A 20 -7.18 28.07 -4.74
CA VAL A 20 -6.94 29.49 -4.44
C VAL A 20 -8.01 29.96 -3.47
N TRP A 21 -7.60 30.59 -2.37
CA TRP A 21 -8.50 31.17 -1.39
C TRP A 21 -7.95 32.48 -0.85
N SER A 22 -8.73 33.17 -0.03
CA SER A 22 -8.30 34.41 0.58
C SER A 22 -8.98 34.60 1.93
N ASP A 23 -8.24 35.11 2.90
CA ASP A 23 -8.76 35.39 4.24
C ASP A 23 -8.15 36.69 4.79
N ARG A 24 -8.74 37.18 5.89
CA ARG A 24 -8.27 38.36 6.60
C ARG A 24 -7.78 37.91 7.97
N PRO A 25 -6.48 37.69 8.15
CA PRO A 25 -5.95 37.21 9.42
C PRO A 25 -6.15 38.25 10.52
N TRP A 26 -6.18 37.79 11.77
CA TRP A 26 -6.23 38.66 12.94
C TRP A 26 -4.84 38.79 13.53
N ASN A 27 -4.49 39.99 14.00
CA ASN A 27 -3.26 40.17 14.77
C ASN A 27 -3.47 39.81 16.25
N ASN A 28 -2.40 39.82 17.04
CA ASN A 28 -2.44 39.49 18.47
C ASN A 28 -3.24 40.48 19.33
N GLU A 29 -3.60 41.65 18.78
CA GLU A 29 -4.41 42.68 19.45
C GLU A 29 -5.90 42.60 19.04
N GLY A 30 -6.30 41.62 18.22
CA GLY A 30 -7.68 41.49 17.74
C GLY A 30 -8.05 42.49 16.66
N ALA A 31 -7.08 43.13 15.99
CA ALA A 31 -7.32 43.90 14.78
C ALA A 31 -7.31 42.99 13.56
N GLN A 32 -8.28 43.19 12.67
CA GLN A 32 -8.35 42.46 11.40
C GLN A 32 -7.36 43.06 10.39
N LEU A 33 -6.47 42.22 9.87
CA LEU A 33 -5.44 42.59 8.89
C LEU A 33 -6.02 42.66 7.47
N PRO A 34 -5.28 43.25 6.51
CA PRO A 34 -5.63 43.23 5.10
C PRO A 34 -5.87 41.82 4.54
N LEU A 35 -6.60 41.73 3.44
CA LEU A 35 -6.87 40.47 2.75
C LEU A 35 -5.56 39.84 2.27
N VAL A 36 -5.33 38.58 2.64
CA VAL A 36 -4.23 37.75 2.18
C VAL A 36 -4.77 36.75 1.17
N HIS A 37 -4.04 36.56 0.08
CA HIS A 37 -4.37 35.60 -0.97
C HIS A 37 -3.46 34.39 -0.85
N HIS A 38 -4.04 33.20 -0.91
CA HIS A 38 -3.35 31.93 -0.80
C HIS A 38 -3.58 31.10 -2.07
N ALA A 39 -2.55 30.37 -2.48
CA ALA A 39 -2.64 29.36 -3.52
C ALA A 39 -1.86 28.13 -3.09
N ALA A 40 -2.42 26.95 -3.33
CA ALA A 40 -1.76 25.67 -3.09
C ALA A 40 -1.97 24.72 -4.26
N VAL A 41 -0.99 23.85 -4.49
CA VAL A 41 -1.06 22.75 -5.44
C VAL A 41 -0.50 21.50 -4.78
N GLU A 42 -1.21 20.38 -4.92
CA GLU A 42 -0.73 19.09 -4.45
C GLU A 42 -0.02 18.36 -5.59
N LEU A 43 1.14 17.78 -5.28
CA LEU A 43 1.96 17.01 -6.20
C LEU A 43 2.20 15.64 -5.59
N SER A 44 2.12 14.61 -6.41
CA SER A 44 2.50 13.25 -6.04
C SER A 44 3.60 12.78 -6.97
N ALA A 45 4.63 12.12 -6.42
CA ALA A 45 5.72 11.57 -7.19
C ALA A 45 6.16 10.22 -6.62
N THR A 46 6.53 9.31 -7.51
CA THR A 46 6.96 7.96 -7.13
C THR A 46 8.43 7.81 -7.41
N PHE A 47 9.22 7.78 -6.33
CA PHE A 47 10.64 7.52 -6.41
C PHE A 47 10.88 6.01 -6.50
N THR A 48 11.80 5.61 -7.38
CA THR A 48 12.24 4.22 -7.51
C THR A 48 13.48 3.91 -6.68
N ASP A 49 14.13 4.94 -6.14
CA ASP A 49 15.33 4.86 -5.32
C ASP A 49 15.12 5.61 -4.00
N ALA A 50 15.30 4.91 -2.88
CA ALA A 50 15.08 5.47 -1.54
C ALA A 50 16.14 6.52 -1.17
N GLY A 51 17.36 6.41 -1.71
CA GLY A 51 18.41 7.41 -1.55
C GLY A 51 18.05 8.71 -2.28
N ALA A 52 17.57 8.62 -3.52
CA ALA A 52 17.08 9.76 -4.28
C ALA A 52 15.91 10.48 -3.58
N LEU A 53 14.97 9.71 -3.01
CA LEU A 53 13.92 10.27 -2.17
C LEU A 53 14.50 11.00 -0.95
N SER A 54 15.45 10.38 -0.24
CA SER A 54 16.08 10.99 0.94
C SER A 54 16.81 12.29 0.62
N TRP A 55 17.52 12.35 -0.51
CA TRP A 55 18.18 13.57 -0.97
C TRP A 55 17.16 14.66 -1.32
N TRP A 56 16.13 14.31 -2.10
CA TRP A 56 15.07 15.25 -2.47
C TRP A 56 14.31 15.81 -1.26
N LEU A 57 14.05 14.97 -0.24
CA LEU A 57 13.44 15.41 1.02
C LEU A 57 14.34 16.38 1.78
N GLY A 58 15.67 16.21 1.72
CA GLY A 58 16.63 17.16 2.28
C GLY A 58 16.53 18.53 1.60
N ASP A 59 16.54 18.56 0.27
CA ASP A 59 16.43 19.79 -0.52
C ASP A 59 15.12 20.53 -0.26
N VAL A 60 14.01 19.79 -0.16
CA VAL A 60 12.67 20.35 0.07
C VAL A 60 12.48 20.85 1.50
N ALA A 61 13.13 20.23 2.50
CA ALA A 61 13.03 20.66 3.88
C ALA A 61 13.61 22.06 4.13
N GLU A 62 14.48 22.55 3.25
CA GLU A 62 15.03 23.91 3.30
C GLU A 62 14.10 24.96 2.66
N SER A 63 12.99 24.55 2.04
CA SER A 63 12.05 25.43 1.35
C SER A 63 10.84 25.79 2.22
N ASP A 64 10.55 27.08 2.35
CA ASP A 64 9.36 27.57 3.05
C ASP A 64 8.03 27.33 2.29
N ASP A 65 8.11 27.07 0.98
CA ASP A 65 6.94 26.99 0.07
C ASP A 65 6.44 25.56 -0.17
N VAL A 66 7.18 24.55 0.33
CA VAL A 66 6.89 23.15 0.07
C VAL A 66 6.67 22.40 1.36
N HIS A 67 5.52 21.73 1.45
CA HIS A 67 5.18 20.88 2.58
C HIS A 67 5.02 19.44 2.10
N VAL A 68 5.81 18.54 2.69
CA VAL A 68 5.67 17.10 2.46
C VAL A 68 4.55 16.57 3.35
N THR A 69 3.43 16.18 2.75
CA THR A 69 2.26 15.70 3.49
C THR A 69 2.40 14.24 3.93
N ALA A 70 2.91 13.38 3.05
CA ALA A 70 3.04 11.95 3.30
C ALA A 70 4.15 11.33 2.46
N VAL A 71 4.69 10.21 2.96
CA VAL A 71 5.58 9.31 2.23
C VAL A 71 5.04 7.90 2.38
N ASP A 72 4.57 7.33 1.28
CA ASP A 72 4.02 5.97 1.23
C ASP A 72 5.01 4.99 0.58
N TRP A 73 5.21 3.85 1.24
CA TRP A 73 6.09 2.79 0.75
C TRP A 73 5.28 1.70 0.05
N ARG A 74 5.67 1.36 -1.18
CA ARG A 74 5.02 0.31 -1.98
C ARG A 74 6.03 -0.47 -2.79
N LEU A 75 5.71 -1.74 -3.04
CA LEU A 75 6.43 -2.54 -4.05
C LEU A 75 6.22 -1.93 -5.44
N SER A 76 7.26 -2.00 -6.29
CA SER A 76 7.10 -1.72 -7.71
C SER A 76 6.09 -2.67 -8.34
N ALA A 77 5.44 -2.27 -9.44
CA ALA A 77 4.43 -3.09 -10.10
C ALA A 77 4.97 -4.49 -10.48
N ASP A 78 6.19 -4.55 -11.02
CA ASP A 78 6.83 -5.82 -11.39
C ASP A 78 7.16 -6.69 -10.18
N THR A 79 7.66 -6.07 -9.09
CA THR A 79 7.97 -6.80 -7.85
C THR A 79 6.70 -7.30 -7.18
N ARG A 80 5.65 -6.49 -7.13
CA ARG A 80 4.34 -6.89 -6.61
C ARG A 80 3.79 -8.09 -7.36
N ALA A 81 3.69 -7.99 -8.69
CA ALA A 81 3.16 -9.08 -9.51
C ALA A 81 3.97 -10.37 -9.40
N ARG A 82 5.31 -10.26 -9.24
CA ARG A 82 6.17 -11.43 -9.00
C ARG A 82 5.89 -12.06 -7.63
N VAL A 83 5.94 -11.27 -6.57
CA VAL A 83 5.75 -11.76 -5.19
C VAL A 83 4.35 -12.33 -4.99
N GLU A 84 3.31 -11.70 -5.56
CA GLU A 84 1.94 -12.24 -5.52
C GLU A 84 1.84 -13.62 -6.18
N ARG A 85 2.48 -13.81 -7.33
CA ARG A 85 2.55 -15.12 -8.00
C ARG A 85 3.29 -16.16 -7.16
N ASP A 86 4.42 -15.79 -6.58
CA ASP A 86 5.24 -16.69 -5.76
C ASP A 86 4.47 -17.15 -4.52
N VAL A 87 3.87 -16.20 -3.79
CA VAL A 87 3.12 -16.49 -2.56
C VAL A 87 1.83 -17.28 -2.85
N ALA A 88 1.16 -17.04 -3.98
CA ALA A 88 0.04 -17.86 -4.41
C ALA A 88 0.46 -19.31 -4.72
N ALA A 89 1.59 -19.50 -5.41
CA ALA A 89 2.13 -20.83 -5.70
C ALA A 89 2.52 -21.58 -4.41
N ASP A 90 3.11 -20.88 -3.45
CA ASP A 90 3.44 -21.43 -2.13
C ASP A 90 2.17 -21.80 -1.36
N ALA A 91 1.13 -20.97 -1.37
CA ALA A 91 -0.14 -21.26 -0.72
C ALA A 91 -0.80 -22.54 -1.29
N VAL A 92 -0.77 -22.73 -2.61
CA VAL A 92 -1.25 -23.96 -3.27
C VAL A 92 -0.41 -25.17 -2.86
N ARG A 93 0.93 -25.03 -2.81
CA ARG A 93 1.82 -26.11 -2.37
C ARG A 93 1.51 -26.56 -0.95
N VAL A 94 1.32 -25.61 -0.04
CA VAL A 94 0.89 -25.87 1.35
C VAL A 94 -0.46 -26.60 1.39
N ALA A 95 -1.43 -26.21 0.53
CA ALA A 95 -2.72 -26.88 0.47
C ALA A 95 -2.60 -28.34 -0.01
N VAL A 96 -1.77 -28.59 -1.04
CA VAL A 96 -1.48 -29.95 -1.53
C VAL A 96 -0.77 -30.79 -0.47
N GLU A 97 0.26 -30.25 0.19
CA GLU A 97 0.98 -30.95 1.26
C GLU A 97 0.05 -31.38 2.40
N ARG A 98 -0.87 -30.49 2.81
CA ARG A 98 -1.88 -30.81 3.83
C ARG A 98 -2.85 -31.87 3.34
N ALA A 99 -3.32 -31.79 2.10
CA ALA A 99 -4.23 -32.79 1.54
C ALA A 99 -3.56 -34.18 1.45
N SER A 100 -2.30 -34.24 1.00
CA SER A 100 -1.51 -35.48 0.97
C SER A 100 -1.36 -36.07 2.37
N ALA A 101 -1.01 -35.24 3.38
CA ALA A 101 -0.90 -35.71 4.76
C ALA A 101 -2.23 -36.30 5.30
N TYR A 102 -3.38 -35.77 4.86
CA TYR A 102 -4.68 -36.34 5.21
C TYR A 102 -4.96 -37.66 4.49
N ALA A 103 -4.59 -37.79 3.22
CA ALA A 103 -4.72 -39.04 2.47
C ALA A 103 -3.83 -40.15 3.06
N ASP A 104 -2.57 -39.83 3.37
CA ASP A 104 -1.62 -40.74 3.99
C ASP A 104 -2.14 -41.28 5.32
N ALA A 105 -2.73 -40.41 6.16
CA ALA A 105 -3.35 -40.79 7.42
C ALA A 105 -4.55 -41.74 7.27
N LEU A 106 -5.20 -41.75 6.10
CA LEU A 106 -6.29 -42.66 5.74
C LEU A 106 -5.79 -43.94 5.05
N GLY A 107 -4.49 -44.08 4.80
CA GLY A 107 -3.90 -45.21 4.07
C GLY A 107 -4.12 -45.13 2.54
N LEU A 108 -4.43 -43.95 2.02
CA LEU A 108 -4.56 -43.69 0.59
C LEU A 108 -3.23 -43.21 0.02
N ALA A 109 -2.98 -43.41 -1.28
CA ALA A 109 -1.65 -43.25 -1.86
C ALA A 109 -1.46 -41.91 -2.59
N SER A 110 -2.56 -41.22 -2.95
CA SER A 110 -2.48 -40.02 -3.78
C SER A 110 -3.60 -39.04 -3.52
N VAL A 111 -3.36 -37.77 -3.89
CA VAL A 111 -4.38 -36.73 -3.95
C VAL A 111 -4.40 -36.07 -5.32
N THR A 112 -5.60 -35.82 -5.82
CA THR A 112 -5.84 -35.05 -7.05
C THR A 112 -6.64 -33.81 -6.71
N ALA A 113 -6.15 -32.63 -7.12
CA ALA A 113 -6.89 -31.39 -7.00
C ALA A 113 -8.12 -31.41 -7.91
N VAL A 114 -9.30 -31.16 -7.32
CA VAL A 114 -10.58 -31.06 -8.03
C VAL A 114 -10.93 -29.60 -8.30
N GLU A 115 -10.76 -28.75 -7.29
CA GLU A 115 -11.01 -27.31 -7.37
C GLU A 115 -9.96 -26.57 -6.55
N ILE A 116 -9.50 -25.42 -7.04
CA ILE A 116 -8.61 -24.49 -6.33
C ILE A 116 -9.12 -23.08 -6.60
N ALA A 117 -9.23 -22.26 -5.56
CA ALA A 117 -9.57 -20.85 -5.68
C ALA A 117 -8.96 -20.04 -4.54
N ASP A 118 -8.95 -18.72 -4.68
CA ASP A 118 -8.66 -17.83 -3.55
C ASP A 118 -9.71 -18.00 -2.45
N ALA A 119 -9.33 -17.67 -1.21
CA ALA A 119 -10.20 -17.78 -0.05
C ALA A 119 -11.55 -17.08 -0.26
N GLY A 120 -12.64 -17.78 0.07
CA GLY A 120 -14.00 -17.29 -0.11
C GLY A 120 -14.60 -17.48 -1.52
N LEU A 121 -13.82 -17.89 -2.51
CA LEU A 121 -14.32 -18.10 -3.88
C LEU A 121 -14.76 -19.55 -4.18
N LEU A 122 -14.37 -20.51 -3.34
CA LEU A 122 -14.66 -21.94 -3.57
C LEU A 122 -16.02 -22.38 -2.97
N ALA A 123 -16.56 -21.62 -2.03
CA ALA A 123 -17.84 -21.91 -1.40
C ALA A 123 -18.97 -21.11 -2.06
N SER A 124 -19.97 -21.79 -2.62
CA SER A 124 -21.31 -21.21 -2.81
C SER A 124 -22.02 -21.15 -1.45
N ARG A 125 -21.51 -20.36 -0.50
CA ARG A 125 -22.20 -20.11 0.76
C ARG A 125 -23.13 -18.91 0.56
N PRO A 126 -24.41 -18.96 0.97
CA PRO A 126 -25.20 -17.75 1.07
C PRO A 126 -24.46 -16.78 2.00
N ASP A 127 -24.33 -15.52 1.57
CA ASP A 127 -23.70 -14.42 2.29
C ASP A 127 -24.05 -14.50 3.79
N GLN A 128 -23.10 -14.96 4.60
CA GLN A 128 -23.14 -14.67 6.02
C GLN A 128 -22.34 -13.39 6.21
N PRO A 129 -22.97 -12.29 6.67
CA PRO A 129 -22.26 -11.05 6.91
C PRO A 129 -21.19 -11.29 7.97
N MET A 130 -19.94 -11.20 7.56
CA MET A 130 -18.80 -11.18 8.46
C MET A 130 -18.79 -9.81 9.16
N PRO A 131 -18.85 -9.74 10.50
CA PRO A 131 -18.75 -8.46 11.18
C PRO A 131 -17.36 -7.88 10.95
N LEU A 132 -17.31 -6.75 10.23
CA LEU A 132 -16.10 -5.98 10.02
C LEU A 132 -15.72 -5.32 11.35
N ALA A 133 -14.84 -5.96 12.12
CA ALA A 133 -14.23 -5.34 13.29
C ALA A 133 -13.21 -4.30 12.83
N ALA A 134 -13.66 -3.06 12.66
CA ALA A 134 -12.79 -1.92 12.41
C ALA A 134 -11.90 -1.70 13.66
N ARG A 135 -10.64 -2.13 13.60
CA ARG A 135 -9.61 -1.71 14.55
C ARG A 135 -9.07 -0.36 14.10
N ALA A 136 -9.67 0.70 14.60
CA ALA A 136 -9.10 2.05 14.52
C ALA A 136 -8.05 2.20 15.63
N MET A 137 -6.77 2.11 15.28
CA MET A 137 -5.69 2.62 16.11
C MET A 137 -5.41 4.05 15.67
N ALA A 138 -5.93 5.03 16.43
CA ALA A 138 -5.53 6.42 16.27
C ALA A 138 -4.17 6.59 16.96
N ALA A 139 -3.10 6.61 16.17
CA ALA A 139 -1.83 7.17 16.60
C ALA A 139 -1.88 8.67 16.30
N ASP A 140 -2.09 9.47 17.33
CA ASP A 140 -1.87 10.92 17.26
C ASP A 140 -0.36 11.16 17.38
N SER A 141 0.30 11.08 16.23
CA SER A 141 1.68 11.50 16.05
C SER A 141 1.65 12.49 14.91
N GLY A 142 2.03 13.75 15.18
CA GLY A 142 2.25 14.75 14.14
C GLY A 142 3.12 14.18 13.01
N PRO A 143 3.05 14.73 11.78
CA PRO A 143 3.62 14.12 10.60
C PRO A 143 5.12 13.87 10.79
N SER A 144 5.45 12.63 11.09
CA SER A 144 6.79 12.09 11.13
C SER A 144 6.76 10.91 10.19
N PHE A 145 7.32 11.10 9.00
CA PHE A 145 7.47 10.01 8.05
C PHE A 145 8.81 9.31 8.36
N SER A 146 8.79 7.99 8.47
CA SER A 146 10.00 7.19 8.55
C SER A 146 10.63 7.12 7.17
N LEU A 147 11.88 7.58 7.06
CA LEU A 147 12.71 7.40 5.85
C LEU A 147 13.15 5.95 5.64
N GLN A 148 13.00 5.11 6.66
CA GLN A 148 13.22 3.68 6.52
C GLN A 148 11.92 3.02 6.04
N PRO A 149 11.94 2.32 4.88
CA PRO A 149 10.80 1.55 4.43
C PRO A 149 10.44 0.47 5.47
N PRO A 150 9.17 0.32 5.84
CA PRO A 150 8.74 -0.80 6.65
C PRO A 150 8.84 -2.10 5.85
N GLU A 151 8.82 -3.23 6.55
CA GLU A 151 8.62 -4.53 5.91
C GLU A 151 7.22 -4.57 5.27
N ILE A 152 7.16 -4.89 3.97
CA ILE A 152 5.90 -5.04 3.24
C ILE A 152 5.61 -6.54 3.13
N VAL A 153 4.63 -7.00 3.91
CA VAL A 153 4.20 -8.41 3.90
C VAL A 153 3.15 -8.63 2.82
N VAL A 154 3.39 -9.61 1.95
CA VAL A 154 2.42 -10.09 0.95
C VAL A 154 2.03 -11.51 1.33
N SER A 155 0.73 -11.78 1.43
CA SER A 155 0.18 -13.09 1.78
C SER A 155 -0.87 -13.53 0.76
N SER A 156 -1.01 -14.84 0.59
CA SER A 156 -2.07 -15.47 -0.19
C SER A 156 -2.72 -16.56 0.64
N THR A 157 -4.03 -16.75 0.46
CA THR A 157 -4.78 -17.83 1.08
C THR A 157 -5.65 -18.47 0.02
N VAL A 158 -5.54 -19.79 -0.10
CA VAL A 158 -6.28 -20.58 -1.08
C VAL A 158 -7.19 -21.58 -0.39
N GLU A 159 -8.31 -21.85 -1.02
CA GLU A 159 -9.20 -22.95 -0.72
C GLU A 159 -9.04 -24.02 -1.80
N GLY A 160 -8.97 -25.29 -1.39
CA GLY A 160 -8.80 -26.40 -2.31
C GLY A 160 -9.68 -27.58 -1.94
N ARG A 161 -10.27 -28.23 -2.95
CA ARG A 161 -10.92 -29.54 -2.83
C ARG A 161 -10.03 -30.56 -3.50
N PHE A 162 -9.75 -31.63 -2.75
CA PHE A 162 -8.90 -32.72 -3.19
C PHE A 162 -9.68 -34.02 -3.09
N ARG A 163 -9.49 -34.90 -4.08
CA ARG A 163 -9.91 -36.29 -4.02
C ARG A 163 -8.70 -37.13 -3.65
N ALA A 164 -8.84 -37.98 -2.64
CA ALA A 164 -7.81 -38.94 -2.26
C ALA A 164 -8.17 -40.34 -2.80
N GLU A 165 -7.17 -41.08 -3.27
CA GLU A 165 -7.27 -42.43 -3.86
C GLU A 165 -6.09 -43.31 -3.42
#